data_AF-A0A3D2IGF5-F1
#
_entry.id   AF-A0A3D2IGF5-F1
#
_cell.length_a   1.000
_cell.length_b   1.000
_cell.length_c   1.000
_cell.angle_alpha   90.00
_cell.angle_beta   90.00
_cell.angle_gamma   90.00
#
_symmetry.space_group_name_H-M   'P 1'
#
loop_
_entity.id
_entity.type
_entity.pdbx_description
1 polymer ?
#
loop_
_entity_poly.entity_id
_entity_poly.type
_entity_poly.pdbx_seq_one_letter_code
_entity_poly.pdbx_strand_id
1 'polypeptide(L)'
;MPGPLSKNKLLQLKPKLDELVNKIEQPDFIDNDPIQFMYAFEEKNDKELAGFFAAIMAWGRRDIVINKVDDLLKRMDYKPADFILNFDESDAEKLDGFKHRTFKPIDIYWLIKTLQ
;
A
#
# COMPACT_ATOMS: atom_id res chain seq x y z
N MET A 1 -3.66 22.89 -21.92
CA MET A 1 -3.23 21.49 -21.72
C MET A 1 -3.33 20.77 -23.05
N PRO A 2 -2.39 19.88 -23.42
CA PRO A 2 -2.60 19.02 -24.58
C PRO A 2 -3.88 18.20 -24.39
N GLY A 3 -4.70 18.08 -25.44
CA GLY A 3 -5.89 17.24 -25.43
C GLY A 3 -5.55 15.75 -25.30
N PRO A 4 -6.56 14.89 -25.07
CA PRO A 4 -6.35 13.44 -24.95
C PRO A 4 -5.65 12.86 -26.18
N LEU A 5 -4.81 11.85 -25.97
CA LEU A 5 -4.12 11.15 -27.03
C LEU A 5 -5.13 10.49 -27.98
N SER A 6 -4.87 10.54 -29.29
CA SER A 6 -5.67 9.80 -30.25
C SER A 6 -5.53 8.30 -30.05
N LYS A 7 -6.56 7.53 -30.41
CA LYS A 7 -6.55 6.05 -30.32
C LYS A 7 -5.33 5.44 -31.02
N ASN A 8 -4.96 5.95 -32.19
CA ASN A 8 -3.77 5.48 -32.92
C ASN A 8 -2.48 5.71 -32.13
N LYS A 9 -2.36 6.86 -31.42
CA LYS A 9 -1.19 7.16 -30.61
C LYS A 9 -1.10 6.27 -29.36
N LEU A 10 -2.24 5.91 -28.76
CA LEU A 10 -2.29 4.93 -27.68
C LEU A 10 -1.83 3.54 -28.16
N LEU A 11 -2.30 3.10 -29.34
CA LEU A 11 -1.89 1.82 -29.92
C LEU A 11 -0.39 1.77 -30.25
N GLN A 12 0.21 2.90 -30.64
CA GLN A 12 1.66 2.99 -30.85
C GLN A 12 2.47 2.91 -29.54
N LEU A 13 1.90 3.35 -28.41
CA LEU A 13 2.56 3.26 -27.10
C LEU A 13 2.46 1.85 -26.50
N LYS A 14 1.41 1.10 -26.84
CA LYS A 14 1.12 -0.21 -26.23
C LYS A 14 2.33 -1.16 -26.25
N PRO A 15 3.04 -1.41 -27.37
CA PRO A 15 4.16 -2.35 -27.37
C PRO A 15 5.27 -1.98 -26.37
N LYS A 16 5.56 -0.69 -26.23
CA LYS A 16 6.57 -0.20 -25.27
C LYS A 16 6.11 -0.35 -23.83
N LEU A 17 4.81 -0.14 -23.56
CA LEU A 17 4.26 -0.38 -22.22
C LEU A 17 4.23 -1.88 -21.88
N ASP A 18 3.84 -2.73 -22.83
CA ASP A 18 3.84 -4.18 -22.66
C ASP A 18 5.28 -4.71 -22.41
N GLU A 19 6.30 -4.16 -23.08
CA GLU A 19 7.70 -4.47 -22.81
C GLU A 19 8.10 -4.12 -21.36
N LEU A 20 7.69 -2.95 -20.87
CA LEU A 20 7.96 -2.52 -19.49
C LEU A 20 7.24 -3.41 -18.47
N VAL A 21 5.99 -3.80 -18.75
CA VAL A 21 5.22 -4.72 -17.91
C VAL A 21 5.95 -6.06 -17.81
N ASN A 22 6.27 -6.68 -18.95
CA ASN A 22 6.97 -7.97 -18.97
C ASN A 22 8.33 -7.92 -18.26
N LYS A 23 9.00 -6.77 -18.27
CA LYS A 23 10.29 -6.57 -17.59
C LYS A 23 10.16 -6.42 -16.07
N ILE A 24 9.10 -5.76 -15.59
CA ILE A 24 8.98 -5.31 -14.19
C ILE A 24 8.05 -6.23 -13.37
N GLU A 25 7.00 -6.77 -13.99
CA GLU A 25 6.04 -7.68 -13.35
C GLU A 25 6.62 -9.11 -13.26
N GLN A 26 7.76 -9.22 -12.58
CA GLN A 26 8.45 -10.49 -12.31
C GLN A 26 8.55 -10.68 -10.80
N PRO A 27 8.49 -11.93 -10.29
CA PRO A 27 8.58 -12.22 -8.85
C PRO A 27 9.80 -11.60 -8.15
N ASP A 28 10.94 -11.50 -8.84
CA ASP A 28 12.18 -10.91 -8.30
C ASP A 28 12.03 -9.43 -7.90
N PHE A 29 11.02 -8.72 -8.40
CA PHE A 29 10.74 -7.34 -8.00
C PHE A 29 9.96 -7.24 -6.68
N ILE A 30 9.33 -8.33 -6.22
CA ILE A 30 8.45 -8.34 -5.04
C ILE A 30 9.24 -7.94 -3.79
N ASP A 31 10.37 -8.59 -3.50
CA ASP A 31 11.15 -8.40 -2.27
C ASP A 31 11.57 -6.95 -2.02
N ASN A 32 11.73 -6.17 -3.09
CA ASN A 32 12.14 -4.78 -3.03
C ASN A 32 11.00 -3.81 -3.32
N ASP A 33 9.76 -4.25 -3.34
CA ASP A 33 8.60 -3.43 -3.65
C ASP A 33 7.55 -3.52 -2.51
N PRO A 34 6.78 -2.46 -2.21
CA PRO A 34 5.73 -2.51 -1.20
C PRO A 34 4.69 -3.62 -1.43
N ILE A 35 4.56 -4.15 -2.65
CA ILE A 35 3.70 -5.31 -2.91
C ILE A 35 4.08 -6.55 -2.08
N GLN A 36 5.31 -6.64 -1.56
CA GLN A 36 5.75 -7.72 -0.66
C GLN A 36 4.82 -7.93 0.53
N PHE A 37 4.24 -6.86 1.08
CA PHE A 37 3.38 -6.99 2.25
C PHE A 37 2.09 -7.75 1.92
N MET A 38 1.59 -7.68 0.69
CA MET A 38 0.46 -8.51 0.26
C MET A 38 0.83 -10.00 0.22
N TYR A 39 2.05 -10.32 -0.22
CA TYR A 39 2.53 -11.70 -0.29
C TYR A 39 3.01 -12.26 1.06
N ALA A 40 3.19 -11.41 2.06
CA ALA A 40 3.64 -11.80 3.40
C ALA A 40 2.57 -12.48 4.26
N PHE A 41 1.29 -12.38 3.87
CA PHE A 41 0.17 -12.98 4.59
C PHE A 41 -0.38 -14.20 3.84
N GLU A 42 -1.04 -15.11 4.56
CA GLU A 42 -1.79 -16.23 3.96
C GLU A 42 -3.29 -15.92 3.88
N GLU A 43 -3.82 -15.34 4.96
CA GLU A 43 -5.22 -14.97 5.12
C GLU A 43 -5.64 -13.85 4.17
N LYS A 44 -6.78 -14.04 3.49
CA LYS A 44 -7.25 -13.14 2.42
C LYS A 44 -7.41 -11.70 2.90
N ASN A 45 -8.04 -11.50 4.05
CA ASN A 45 -8.33 -10.16 4.56
C ASN A 45 -7.04 -9.41 4.93
N ASP A 46 -6.06 -10.10 5.52
CA ASP A 46 -4.76 -9.50 5.83
C ASP A 46 -3.98 -9.15 4.56
N LYS A 47 -4.02 -10.01 3.53
CA LYS A 47 -3.44 -9.71 2.20
C LYS A 47 -4.02 -8.44 1.60
N GLU A 48 -5.34 -8.32 1.58
CA GLU A 48 -6.06 -7.19 0.99
C GLU A 48 -5.75 -5.88 1.74
N LEU A 49 -5.75 -5.92 3.08
CA LEU A 49 -5.43 -4.76 3.91
C LEU A 49 -3.97 -4.34 3.81
N ALA A 50 -3.03 -5.29 3.83
CA ALA A 50 -1.61 -5.01 3.65
C ALA A 50 -1.32 -4.40 2.27
N GLY A 51 -1.94 -4.94 1.22
CA GLY A 51 -1.87 -4.39 -0.14
C GLY A 51 -2.49 -2.99 -0.22
N PHE A 52 -3.62 -2.76 0.44
CA PHE A 52 -4.27 -1.45 0.49
C PHE A 52 -3.39 -0.40 1.18
N PHE A 53 -2.84 -0.69 2.37
CA PHE A 53 -1.92 0.22 3.07
C PHE A 53 -0.67 0.49 2.24
N ALA A 54 -0.10 -0.52 1.58
CA ALA A 54 1.01 -0.35 0.66
C ALA A 54 0.66 0.61 -0.49
N ALA A 55 -0.49 0.41 -1.13
CA ALA A 55 -0.95 1.21 -2.26
C ALA A 55 -1.18 2.68 -1.90
N ILE A 56 -1.88 2.95 -0.78
CA ILE A 56 -2.14 4.33 -0.35
C ILE A 56 -0.89 5.03 0.19
N MET A 57 0.23 4.33 0.41
CA MET A 57 1.49 4.93 0.85
C MET A 57 2.55 5.00 -0.25
N ALA A 58 2.27 4.46 -1.45
CA ALA A 58 3.21 4.26 -2.55
C ALA A 58 3.65 5.53 -3.30
N TRP A 59 3.81 6.66 -2.59
CA TRP A 59 4.40 7.87 -3.14
C TRP A 59 5.67 8.30 -2.38
N GLY A 60 6.76 8.42 -3.12
CA GLY A 60 8.07 8.82 -2.61
C GLY A 60 9.12 7.75 -2.83
N ARG A 61 10.18 7.79 -2.01
CA ARG A 61 11.25 6.80 -2.09
C ARG A 61 10.76 5.45 -1.59
N ARG A 62 10.94 4.42 -2.41
CA ARG A 62 10.55 3.03 -2.18
C ARG A 62 10.96 2.48 -0.81
N ASP A 63 12.20 2.69 -0.39
CA ASP A 63 12.69 2.21 0.91
C ASP A 63 11.96 2.85 2.09
N ILE A 64 11.59 4.14 1.98
CA ILE A 64 10.79 4.84 2.99
C ILE A 64 9.38 4.26 3.03
N VAL A 65 8.77 4.00 1.86
CA VAL A 65 7.43 3.39 1.79
C VAL A 65 7.44 2.02 2.47
N ILE A 66 8.41 1.16 2.14
CA ILE A 66 8.52 -0.19 2.72
C ILE A 66 8.62 -0.10 4.24
N ASN A 67 9.54 0.69 4.76
CA ASN A 67 9.72 0.86 6.21
C ASN A 67 8.47 1.42 6.90
N LYS A 68 7.66 2.23 6.20
CA LYS A 68 6.45 2.84 6.78
C LYS A 68 5.23 1.92 6.76
N VAL A 69 5.10 1.09 5.73
CA VAL A 69 4.07 0.05 5.72
C VAL A 69 4.41 -1.01 6.78
N ASP A 70 5.67 -1.39 6.92
CA ASP A 70 6.11 -2.29 8.01
C ASP A 70 5.84 -1.71 9.40
N ASP A 71 6.22 -0.45 9.66
CA ASP A 71 5.91 0.27 10.92
C ASP A 71 4.41 0.26 11.23
N LEU A 72 3.54 0.47 10.22
CA LEU A 72 2.10 0.40 10.41
C LEU A 72 1.62 -1.02 10.74
N LEU A 73 2.01 -2.02 9.94
CA LEU A 73 1.59 -3.41 10.14
C LEU A 73 2.10 -3.95 11.48
N LYS A 74 3.30 -3.55 11.90
CA LYS A 74 3.86 -3.89 13.20
C LYS A 74 3.04 -3.32 14.37
N ARG A 75 2.48 -2.11 14.25
CA ARG A 75 1.57 -1.54 15.27
C ARG A 75 0.25 -2.31 15.38
N MET A 76 -0.10 -3.06 14.32
CA MET A 76 -1.24 -3.96 14.26
C MET A 76 -0.86 -5.41 14.62
N ASP A 77 0.32 -5.63 15.20
CA ASP A 77 0.88 -6.96 15.51
C ASP A 77 0.93 -7.92 14.30
N TYR A 78 1.05 -7.36 13.10
CA TYR A 78 0.93 -8.08 11.83
C TYR A 78 -0.38 -8.89 11.71
N LYS A 79 -1.47 -8.38 12.31
CA LYS A 79 -2.83 -8.90 12.19
C LYS A 79 -3.79 -7.77 11.80
N PRO A 80 -3.61 -7.11 10.64
CA PRO A 80 -4.38 -5.92 10.29
C PRO A 80 -5.89 -6.15 10.27
N ALA A 81 -6.38 -7.33 9.85
CA ALA A 81 -7.81 -7.63 9.84
C ALA A 81 -8.40 -7.71 11.27
N ASP A 82 -7.73 -8.45 12.16
CA ASP A 82 -8.13 -8.60 13.57
C ASP A 82 -8.04 -7.26 14.31
N PHE A 83 -6.97 -6.51 14.06
CA PHE A 83 -6.77 -5.18 14.63
C PHE A 83 -7.89 -4.22 14.24
N ILE A 84 -8.24 -4.14 12.96
CA ILE A 84 -9.30 -3.23 12.48
C ILE A 84 -10.67 -3.65 13.02
N LEU A 85 -10.99 -4.95 12.97
CA LEU A 85 -12.30 -5.45 13.40
C LEU A 85 -12.54 -5.17 14.89
N ASN A 86 -11.52 -5.40 15.71
CA ASN A 86 -11.60 -5.25 17.16
C ASN A 86 -11.10 -3.89 17.66
N PHE A 87 -10.77 -2.95 16.76
CA PHE A 87 -10.23 -1.65 17.12
C PHE A 87 -11.19 -0.87 18.02
N ASP A 88 -10.69 -0.43 19.17
CA ASP A 88 -11.38 0.50 20.06
C ASP A 88 -10.57 1.78 20.33
N GLU A 89 -11.14 2.69 21.10
CA GLU A 89 -10.51 3.98 21.39
C GLU A 89 -9.20 3.85 22.20
N SER A 90 -9.01 2.76 22.95
CA SER A 90 -7.79 2.50 23.69
C SER A 90 -6.63 2.08 22.78
N ASP A 91 -6.93 1.46 21.64
CA ASP A 91 -5.91 1.10 20.64
C ASP A 91 -5.35 2.33 19.89
N ALA A 92 -6.00 3.49 19.96
CA ALA A 92 -5.56 4.69 19.26
C ALA A 92 -4.14 5.12 19.63
N GLU A 93 -3.69 4.85 20.86
CA GLU A 93 -2.31 5.13 21.32
C GLU A 93 -1.26 4.36 20.52
N LYS A 94 -1.59 3.20 19.95
CA LYS A 94 -0.68 2.42 19.10
C LYS A 94 -0.35 3.15 17.79
N LEU A 95 -1.16 4.12 17.39
CA LEU A 95 -0.93 4.94 16.20
C LEU A 95 -0.02 6.15 16.48
N ASP A 96 0.31 6.42 17.75
CA ASP A 96 1.06 7.61 18.11
C ASP A 96 2.44 7.67 17.48
N GLY A 97 2.79 8.87 17.00
CA GLY A 97 4.03 9.11 16.29
C GLY A 97 4.07 8.58 14.85
N PHE A 98 3.06 7.83 14.38
CA PHE A 98 2.98 7.40 12.98
C PHE A 98 2.92 8.62 12.05
N LYS A 99 3.87 8.68 11.11
CA LYS A 99 3.94 9.73 10.09
C LYS A 99 4.50 9.17 8.80
N HIS A 100 3.77 9.39 7.71
CA HIS A 100 4.25 9.14 6.36
C HIS A 100 3.74 10.23 5.42
N ARG A 101 4.62 11.18 5.09
CA ARG A 101 4.29 12.32 4.23
C ARG A 101 3.11 13.13 4.78
N THR A 102 1.92 12.94 4.22
CA THR A 102 0.69 13.61 4.60
C THR A 102 -0.11 12.84 5.65
N PHE A 103 0.15 11.54 5.83
CA PHE A 103 -0.48 10.74 6.87
C PHE A 103 0.10 11.07 8.25
N LYS A 104 -0.81 11.32 9.18
CA LYS A 104 -0.60 11.49 10.62
C LYS A 104 -1.39 10.41 11.37
N PRO A 105 -1.23 10.28 12.70
CA PRO A 105 -1.96 9.26 13.47
C PRO A 105 -3.47 9.37 13.29
N ILE A 106 -4.01 10.60 13.27
CA ILE A 106 -5.45 10.84 13.10
C ILE A 106 -6.00 10.36 11.75
N ASP A 107 -5.21 10.39 10.68
CA ASP A 107 -5.64 9.94 9.36
C ASP A 107 -5.75 8.42 9.33
N ILE A 108 -4.79 7.73 9.97
CA ILE A 108 -4.80 6.27 10.11
C ILE A 108 -5.95 5.82 11.02
N TYR A 109 -6.19 6.54 12.12
CA TYR A 109 -7.34 6.30 12.99
C TYR A 109 -8.65 6.31 12.19
N TRP A 110 -8.91 7.37 11.43
CA TRP A 110 -10.16 7.44 10.65
C TRP A 110 -10.23 6.42 9.53
N LEU A 111 -9.08 6.05 8.95
CA LEU A 111 -9.02 4.98 7.96
C LEU A 111 -9.42 3.64 8.58
N ILE A 112 -8.91 3.31 9.77
CA ILE A 112 -9.30 2.11 10.52
C ILE A 112 -10.81 2.14 10.85
N LYS A 113 -11.31 3.26 11.40
CA LYS A 113 -12.75 3.41 11.69
C LYS A 113 -13.65 3.30 10.46
N THR A 114 -13.14 3.60 9.27
CA THR A 114 -13.89 3.47 8.01
C THR A 114 -13.89 2.02 7.48
N LEU A 115 -12.87 1.24 7.83
CA LEU A 115 -12.71 -0.15 7.40
C LEU A 115 -13.35 -1.17 8.37
N GLN A 116 -13.74 -0.72 9.58
CA GLN A 116 -14.45 -1.49 10.61
C GLN A 116 -15.96 -1.58 10.30
#